data_AF-A0A2R7LCS6-F1
#
_entry.id   AF-A0A2R7LCS6-F1
#
_cell.length_a   1.000
_cell.length_b   1.000
_cell.length_c   1.000
_cell.angle_alpha   90.00
_cell.angle_beta   90.00
_cell.angle_gamma   90.00
#
_symmetry.space_group_name_H-M   'P 1'
#
loop_
_entity.id
_entity.type
_entity.pdbx_description
1 polymer ?
#
loop_
_entity_poly.entity_id
_entity_poly.type
_entity_poly.pdbx_seq_one_letter_code
_entity_poly.pdbx_strand_id
1 'polypeptide(L)'
;MSVDDCSTWGRLTSLPSRSIRHCWLRTFAPRLRAAMVNDPLAPLRARFTQRCVDDIATLRSLLNQDEVVRREPLRLLVHGLSGIAGSFGHASLSALAGDMDYALTQDQLVSDEKLSELVTALERIISEALGSEEP
;
A
#
# COMPACT_ATOMS: atom_id res chain seq x y z
N MET A 1 53.27 20.52 -15.40
CA MET A 1 52.22 19.61 -15.89
C MET A 1 51.99 18.54 -14.84
N SER A 2 50.92 18.66 -14.04
CA SER A 2 50.03 17.56 -13.65
C SER A 2 48.95 18.11 -12.72
N VAL A 3 47.72 17.83 -13.11
CA VAL A 3 46.45 17.80 -12.36
C VAL A 3 46.58 16.85 -11.15
N ASP A 4 45.81 16.82 -10.06
CA ASP A 4 44.47 17.23 -9.61
C ASP A 4 44.54 17.30 -8.06
N ASP A 5 43.72 18.10 -7.39
CA ASP A 5 42.79 17.57 -6.36
C ASP A 5 41.83 18.68 -5.90
N CYS A 6 40.55 18.34 -6.08
CA CYS A 6 39.39 19.16 -5.84
C CYS A 6 39.04 19.08 -4.35
N SER A 7 39.64 19.98 -3.57
CA SER A 7 39.23 20.20 -2.18
C SER A 7 38.72 21.62 -2.02
N THR A 8 37.50 21.72 -1.49
CA THR A 8 36.93 22.79 -0.64
C THR A 8 35.75 23.60 -1.20
N TRP A 9 34.71 23.65 -0.35
CA TRP A 9 33.62 24.63 -0.19
C TRP A 9 32.24 24.28 -0.78
N GLY A 10 31.24 24.16 0.10
CA GLY A 10 29.83 24.14 -0.31
C GLY A 10 28.80 23.82 0.76
N ARG A 11 28.92 24.44 1.94
CA ARG A 11 27.90 24.52 3.00
C ARG A 11 26.52 24.85 2.42
N LEU A 12 25.48 24.04 2.65
CA LEU A 12 24.06 24.44 2.57
C LEU A 12 23.20 23.54 3.48
N THR A 13 22.82 24.11 4.61
CA THR A 13 21.49 24.06 5.24
C THR A 13 20.87 22.69 5.53
N SER A 14 21.00 22.30 6.81
CA SER A 14 19.89 21.95 7.70
C SER A 14 18.50 22.09 7.07
N LEU A 15 17.87 20.95 6.76
CA LEU A 15 16.42 20.85 6.61
C LEU A 15 15.89 19.85 7.64
N PRO A 16 14.80 20.20 8.36
CA PRO A 16 14.30 19.40 9.45
C PRO A 16 13.64 18.13 8.93
N SER A 17 13.96 17.03 9.60
CA SER A 17 13.19 15.79 9.63
C SER A 17 11.71 16.12 9.90
N ARG A 18 10.87 16.07 8.86
CA ARG A 18 9.40 16.03 8.96
C ARG A 18 9.00 14.71 8.32
N SER A 19 8.97 13.62 9.07
CA SER A 19 7.76 13.17 9.77
C SER A 19 6.53 13.24 8.86
N ILE A 20 6.49 12.36 7.87
CA ILE A 20 5.24 11.93 7.23
C ILE A 20 4.75 10.73 8.04
N ARG A 21 4.33 11.01 9.28
CA ARG A 21 3.44 10.14 10.04
C ARG A 21 2.14 10.92 10.20
N HIS A 22 1.03 10.23 9.94
CA HIS A 22 -0.38 10.63 10.16
C HIS A 22 -1.10 11.37 9.02
N CYS A 23 -1.89 10.63 8.22
CA CYS A 23 -3.27 11.03 7.91
C CYS A 23 -4.15 9.88 7.35
N TRP A 24 -4.21 8.71 7.99
CA TRP A 24 -5.17 7.66 7.58
C TRP A 24 -6.16 7.23 8.69
N LEU A 25 -6.24 7.97 9.80
CA LEU A 25 -7.07 7.57 10.97
C LEU A 25 -7.79 8.73 11.70
N ARG A 26 -8.05 9.90 11.09
CA ARG A 26 -8.66 11.04 11.83
C ARG A 26 -9.92 11.66 11.21
N THR A 27 -10.91 10.84 10.83
CA THR A 27 -12.32 11.28 10.84
C THR A 27 -13.29 10.11 10.94
N PHE A 28 -13.41 9.45 12.09
CA PHE A 28 -14.54 8.52 12.30
C PHE A 28 -15.03 8.49 13.75
N ALA A 29 -16.01 9.37 14.02
CA ALA A 29 -17.17 9.25 14.94
C ALA A 29 -17.62 10.69 15.31
N PRO A 30 -18.88 11.08 15.06
CA PRO A 30 -20.00 10.48 15.79
C PRO A 30 -21.28 10.27 14.95
N ARG A 31 -21.81 9.04 14.97
CA ARG A 31 -23.25 8.67 15.06
C ARG A 31 -23.43 7.17 14.82
N LEU A 32 -22.80 6.36 15.67
CA LEU A 32 -23.18 4.95 15.88
C LEU A 32 -24.46 4.90 16.74
N ARG A 33 -25.60 5.32 16.16
CA ARG A 33 -26.94 5.12 16.74
C ARG A 33 -27.97 4.67 15.71
N ALA A 34 -27.53 3.90 14.72
CA ALA A 34 -28.42 3.19 13.78
C ALA A 34 -27.83 1.82 13.39
N ALA A 35 -27.12 1.17 14.31
CA ALA A 35 -26.74 -0.23 14.17
C ALA A 35 -27.81 -1.08 14.86
N MET A 36 -28.77 -1.61 14.09
CA MET A 36 -29.51 -2.87 14.27
C MET A 36 -30.32 -3.00 12.96
N VAL A 37 -29.87 -3.71 11.91
CA VAL A 37 -29.90 -5.18 11.77
C VAL A 37 -28.82 -5.73 10.82
N ASN A 38 -27.97 -4.89 10.20
CA ASN A 38 -26.97 -5.33 9.20
C ASN A 38 -25.53 -5.15 9.70
N ASP A 39 -24.61 -5.99 9.22
CA ASP A 39 -23.18 -6.08 9.60
C ASP A 39 -22.58 -4.70 9.96
N PRO A 40 -22.19 -4.45 11.22
CA PRO A 40 -21.64 -3.16 11.64
C PRO A 40 -20.32 -2.80 10.93
N LEU A 41 -19.66 -3.78 10.31
CA LEU A 41 -18.44 -3.59 9.55
C LEU A 41 -18.68 -3.35 8.06
N ALA A 42 -19.92 -3.48 7.57
CA ALA A 42 -20.23 -3.32 6.14
C ALA A 42 -19.70 -1.99 5.55
N PRO A 43 -19.85 -0.82 6.21
CA PRO A 43 -19.28 0.43 5.70
C PRO A 43 -17.75 0.42 5.61
N LEU A 44 -17.08 -0.28 6.53
CA LEU A 44 -15.62 -0.40 6.53
C LEU A 44 -15.13 -1.38 5.46
N ARG A 45 -15.85 -2.48 5.25
CA ARG A 45 -15.59 -3.43 4.15
C ARG A 45 -15.72 -2.74 2.80
N ALA A 46 -16.79 -1.97 2.58
CA ALA A 46 -16.98 -1.21 1.34
C ALA A 46 -15.83 -0.21 1.08
N ARG A 47 -15.35 0.48 2.14
CA ARG A 47 -14.18 1.37 2.03
C ARG A 47 -12.90 0.61 1.71
N PHE A 48 -12.70 -0.56 2.30
CA PHE A 48 -11.57 -1.42 1.98
C PHE A 48 -11.62 -1.90 0.52
N THR A 49 -12.79 -2.34 0.03
CA THR A 49 -12.96 -2.73 -1.38
C THR A 49 -12.66 -1.58 -2.34
N GLN A 50 -13.15 -0.37 -2.06
CA GLN A 50 -12.82 0.79 -2.88
C GLN A 50 -11.31 1.08 -2.88
N ARG A 51 -10.66 0.96 -1.73
CA ARG A 51 -9.19 1.08 -1.65
C ARG A 51 -8.49 0.02 -2.52
N CYS A 52 -8.95 -1.24 -2.51
CA CYS A 52 -8.36 -2.28 -3.36
C CYS A 52 -8.45 -1.91 -4.86
N VAL A 53 -9.54 -1.27 -5.29
CA VAL A 53 -9.68 -0.76 -6.68
C VAL A 53 -8.61 0.29 -6.98
N ASP A 54 -8.42 1.26 -6.08
CA ASP A 54 -7.43 2.33 -6.23
C ASP A 54 -5.99 1.77 -6.19
N ASP A 55 -5.74 0.79 -5.31
CA ASP A 55 -4.45 0.09 -5.20
C ASP A 55 -4.13 -0.69 -6.48
N ILE A 56 -5.11 -1.37 -7.12
CA ILE A 56 -4.92 -2.03 -8.42
C ILE A 56 -4.53 -1.02 -9.51
N ALA A 57 -5.20 0.13 -9.58
CA ALA A 57 -4.87 1.16 -10.56
C ALA A 57 -3.43 1.64 -10.38
N THR A 58 -3.00 1.81 -9.13
CA THR A 58 -1.62 2.17 -8.78
C THR A 58 -0.63 1.07 -9.18
N LEU A 59 -0.88 -0.18 -8.80
CA LEU A 59 0.00 -1.32 -9.12
C LEU A 59 0.19 -1.49 -10.64
N ARG A 60 -0.87 -1.30 -11.42
CA ARG A 60 -0.81 -1.35 -12.89
C ARG A 60 0.02 -0.21 -13.48
N SER A 61 -0.02 0.98 -12.88
CA SER A 61 0.88 2.07 -13.26
C SER A 61 2.35 1.74 -12.98
N LEU A 62 2.63 1.04 -11.87
CA LEU A 62 3.99 0.66 -11.47
C LEU A 62 4.59 -0.48 -12.33
N LEU A 63 3.77 -1.35 -12.94
CA LEU A 63 4.26 -2.40 -13.83
C LEU A 63 5.05 -1.87 -15.04
N ASN A 64 4.76 -0.64 -15.48
CA ASN A 64 5.45 -0.02 -16.62
C ASN A 64 6.66 0.84 -16.23
N GLN A 65 7.04 0.85 -14.95
CA GLN A 65 8.15 1.65 -14.44
C GLN A 65 9.36 0.76 -14.13
N ASP A 66 10.56 1.35 -14.23
CA ASP A 66 11.78 0.71 -13.76
C ASP A 66 11.66 0.28 -12.30
N GLU A 67 12.24 -0.87 -11.96
CA GLU A 67 12.15 -1.48 -10.63
C GLU A 67 12.63 -0.53 -9.52
N VAL A 68 13.66 0.28 -9.81
CA VAL A 68 14.20 1.27 -8.89
C VAL A 68 13.20 2.41 -8.63
N VAL A 69 12.50 2.87 -9.67
CA VAL A 69 11.54 3.98 -9.58
C VAL A 69 10.28 3.55 -8.84
N ARG A 70 9.78 2.35 -9.12
CA ARG A 70 8.55 1.84 -8.49
C ARG A 70 8.74 1.34 -7.06
N ARG A 71 9.98 1.16 -6.59
CA ARG A 71 10.29 0.55 -5.29
C ARG A 71 9.62 1.22 -4.10
N GLU A 72 9.80 2.53 -3.94
CA GLU A 72 9.26 3.25 -2.77
C GLU A 72 7.74 3.36 -2.81
N PRO A 73 7.09 3.71 -3.94
CA PRO A 73 5.63 3.64 -4.06
C PRO A 73 5.08 2.24 -3.74
N LEU A 74 5.72 1.19 -4.24
CA LEU A 74 5.31 -0.19 -3.99
C LEU A 74 5.41 -0.53 -2.51
N ARG A 75 6.53 -0.18 -1.85
CA ARG A 75 6.76 -0.41 -0.41
C ARG A 75 5.65 0.19 0.45
N LEU A 76 5.30 1.45 0.19
CA LEU A 76 4.23 2.13 0.94
C LEU A 76 2.87 1.45 0.75
N LEU A 77 2.58 1.00 -0.46
CA LEU A 77 1.34 0.29 -0.79
C LEU A 77 1.28 -1.06 -0.07
N VAL A 78 2.31 -1.91 -0.19
CA VAL A 78 2.31 -3.25 0.43
C VAL A 78 2.39 -3.17 1.95
N HIS A 79 3.10 -2.20 2.51
CA HIS A 79 3.11 -1.93 3.95
C HIS A 79 1.68 -1.64 4.45
N GLY A 80 0.96 -0.76 3.75
CA GLY A 80 -0.42 -0.43 4.09
C GLY A 80 -1.39 -1.61 3.92
N LEU A 81 -1.22 -2.42 2.87
CA LEU A 81 -2.06 -3.60 2.63
C LEU A 81 -1.84 -4.70 3.68
N SER A 82 -0.58 -4.97 4.05
CA SER A 82 -0.24 -6.01 5.03
C SER A 82 -0.97 -5.79 6.36
N GLY A 83 -1.07 -4.55 6.83
CA GLY A 83 -1.75 -4.20 8.07
C GLY A 83 -3.28 -4.28 7.97
N ILE A 84 -3.88 -3.78 6.88
CA ILE A 84 -5.34 -3.64 6.81
C ILE A 84 -6.05 -4.90 6.32
N ALA A 85 -5.47 -5.68 5.41
CA ALA A 85 -6.12 -6.83 4.79
C ALA A 85 -6.50 -7.92 5.81
N GLY A 86 -5.63 -8.16 6.80
CA GLY A 86 -5.89 -9.12 7.87
C GLY A 86 -7.09 -8.76 8.74
N SER A 87 -7.37 -7.46 8.93
CA SER A 87 -8.49 -6.98 9.74
C SER A 87 -9.86 -7.34 9.15
N PHE A 88 -9.93 -7.58 7.84
CA PHE A 88 -11.17 -7.94 7.14
C PHE A 88 -11.29 -9.43 6.80
N GLY A 89 -10.30 -10.24 7.19
CA GLY A 89 -10.28 -11.70 6.96
C GLY A 89 -9.42 -12.16 5.78
N HIS A 90 -8.66 -11.27 5.14
CA HIS A 90 -7.81 -11.60 3.98
C HIS A 90 -6.38 -11.92 4.41
N ALA A 91 -6.21 -12.97 5.23
CA ALA A 91 -4.92 -13.36 5.79
C ALA A 91 -3.86 -13.67 4.71
N SER A 92 -4.24 -14.36 3.62
CA SER A 92 -3.32 -14.67 2.53
C SER A 92 -2.83 -13.41 1.80
N LEU A 93 -3.70 -12.41 1.59
CA LEU A 93 -3.29 -11.12 1.01
C LEU A 93 -2.37 -10.37 1.96
N SER A 94 -2.71 -10.35 3.26
CA SER A 94 -1.90 -9.71 4.29
C SER A 94 -0.49 -10.31 4.35
N ALA A 95 -0.38 -11.64 4.29
CA ALA A 95 0.90 -12.35 4.24
C ALA A 95 1.68 -12.04 2.95
N LEU A 96 1.03 -12.11 1.78
CA LEU A 96 1.65 -11.78 0.49
C LEU A 96 2.23 -10.36 0.49
N ALA A 97 1.45 -9.38 0.95
CA ALA A 97 1.89 -8.00 1.06
C ALA A 97 3.00 -7.83 2.10
N GLY A 98 2.96 -8.58 3.21
CA GLY A 98 4.01 -8.60 4.23
C GLY A 98 5.34 -9.14 3.70
N ASP A 99 5.31 -10.23 2.93
CA ASP A 99 6.51 -10.81 2.30
C ASP A 99 7.14 -9.82 1.31
N MET A 100 6.30 -9.11 0.53
CA MET A 100 6.76 -8.06 -0.39
C MET A 100 7.33 -6.85 0.36
N ASP A 101 6.68 -6.39 1.43
CA ASP A 101 7.18 -5.30 2.28
C ASP A 101 8.56 -5.67 2.84
N TYR A 102 8.68 -6.88 3.39
CA TYR A 102 9.94 -7.38 3.91
C TYR A 102 11.04 -7.39 2.83
N ALA A 103 10.79 -7.96 1.65
CA ALA A 103 11.76 -7.96 0.55
C ALA A 103 12.21 -6.53 0.18
N LEU A 104 11.28 -5.59 0.07
CA LEU A 104 11.59 -4.19 -0.27
C LEU A 104 12.40 -3.48 0.83
N THR A 105 12.20 -3.83 2.10
CA THR A 105 13.03 -3.32 3.21
C THR A 105 14.46 -3.87 3.20
N GLN A 106 14.67 -5.03 2.58
CA GLN A 106 15.99 -5.68 2.42
C GLN A 106 16.69 -5.27 1.11
N ASP A 107 16.25 -4.20 0.46
CA ASP A 107 16.76 -3.77 -0.85
C ASP A 107 16.63 -4.82 -1.96
N GLN A 108 15.71 -5.78 -1.79
CA GLN A 108 15.41 -6.78 -2.81
C GLN A 108 14.42 -6.24 -3.83
N LEU A 109 14.63 -6.65 -5.08
CA LEU A 109 13.75 -6.35 -6.19
C LEU A 109 12.55 -7.28 -6.16
N VAL A 110 11.38 -6.72 -6.45
CA VAL A 110 10.12 -7.46 -6.58
C VAL A 110 9.87 -7.67 -8.07
N SER A 111 9.81 -8.93 -8.49
CA SER A 111 9.61 -9.29 -9.89
C SER A 111 8.19 -8.93 -10.35
N ASP A 112 8.03 -8.80 -11.66
CA ASP A 112 6.74 -8.50 -12.30
C ASP A 112 5.71 -9.59 -12.03
N GLU A 113 6.13 -10.85 -11.92
CA GLU A 113 5.25 -11.97 -11.56
C GLU A 113 4.69 -11.80 -10.15
N LYS A 114 5.52 -11.40 -9.20
CA LYS A 114 5.08 -11.19 -7.81
C LYS A 114 4.14 -9.99 -7.69
N LEU A 115 4.41 -8.94 -8.46
CA LEU A 115 3.54 -7.78 -8.55
C LEU A 115 2.19 -8.15 -9.19
N SER A 116 2.20 -8.97 -10.23
CA SER A 116 1.00 -9.50 -10.88
C SER A 116 0.19 -10.42 -9.95
N GLU A 117 0.86 -11.24 -9.15
CA GLU A 117 0.23 -12.07 -8.10
C GLU A 117 -0.56 -11.21 -7.11
N LEU A 118 0.01 -10.08 -6.67
CA LEU A 118 -0.67 -9.14 -5.79
C LEU A 118 -1.91 -8.51 -6.45
N VAL A 119 -1.81 -8.13 -7.73
CA VAL A 119 -2.94 -7.59 -8.50
C VAL A 119 -4.06 -8.62 -8.58
N THR A 120 -3.77 -9.86 -8.95
CA THR A 120 -4.76 -10.94 -9.03
C THR A 120 -5.41 -11.22 -7.67
N ALA A 121 -4.64 -11.16 -6.57
CA ALA A 121 -5.17 -11.33 -5.23
C ALA A 121 -6.19 -10.23 -4.85
N LEU A 122 -5.92 -8.97 -5.23
CA LEU A 122 -6.84 -7.84 -5.01
C LEU A 122 -8.08 -7.94 -5.89
N GLU A 123 -7.92 -8.32 -7.16
CA GLU A 123 -9.04 -8.53 -8.09
C GLU A 123 -10.01 -9.59 -7.57
N ARG A 124 -9.49 -10.71 -7.05
CA ARG A 124 -10.30 -11.77 -6.45
C ARG A 124 -11.15 -11.25 -5.29
N ILE A 125 -10.58 -10.43 -4.41
CA ILE A 125 -11.31 -9.83 -3.28
C ILE A 125 -12.44 -8.92 -3.76
N ILE A 126 -12.19 -8.13 -4.80
CA ILE A 126 -13.22 -7.26 -5.38
C ILE A 126 -14.33 -8.11 -6.01
N SER A 127 -13.99 -9.16 -6.76
CA SER A 127 -14.98 -10.08 -7.33
C SER A 127 -15.81 -10.78 -6.26
N GLU A 128 -15.19 -11.21 -5.15
CA GLU A 128 -15.88 -11.81 -4.00
C GLU A 128 -16.83 -10.82 -3.32
N ALA A 129 -16.39 -9.56 -3.15
CA ALA A 129 -17.22 -8.52 -2.55
C ALA A 129 -18.44 -8.16 -3.43
N LEU A 130 -18.27 -8.12 -4.75
CA LEU A 130 -19.37 -7.86 -5.70
C LEU A 130 -20.30 -9.07 -5.87
N GLY A 131 -19.78 -10.30 -5.76
CA GLY A 131 -20.56 -11.52 -5.83
C GLY A 131 -21.32 -11.88 -4.55
N SER A 132 -21.02 -11.20 -3.44
CA SER A 132 -21.73 -11.38 -2.16
C SER A 132 -23.00 -10.53 -2.04
N GLU A 133 -23.36 -9.77 -3.09
CA GLU A 133 -24.56 -8.95 -3.18
C GLU A 133 -25.70 -9.60 -4.00
N GLU A 134 -25.84 -10.93 -3.97
CA GLU A 134 -27.03 -11.63 -4.50
C GLU A 134 -27.82 -12.29 -3.34
N PRO A 135 -29.15 -12.08 -3.27
CA PRO A 135 -30.02 -12.47 -2.15
C PRO A 135 -30.34 -13.97 -2.06
#